data_AF-B7Q7X9-F1
#
_entry.id   AF-B7Q7X9-F1
#
_cell.length_a   1.000
_cell.length_b   1.000
_cell.length_c   1.000
_cell.angle_alpha   90.00
_cell.angle_beta   90.00
_cell.angle_gamma   90.00
#
_symmetry.space_group_name_H-M   'P 1'
#
loop_
_entity.id
_entity.type
_entity.pdbx_description
1 polymer ?
#
loop_
_entity_poly.entity_id
_entity_poly.type
_entity_poly.pdbx_seq_one_letter_code
_entity_poly.pdbx_strand_id
1 'polypeptide(L)'
;MKTDFPYWEQLMNLIAHYVYITRKSLDVCNCSYHYSKFMPVYKFGDGSFDDFFELFVTDENTRGDFFGHLKLWCEHKADANVFLETYEELRGHFIEAGSLPRRRIRAAVRG
;
A
#
# COMPACT_ATOMS: atom_id res chain seq x y z
N MET A 1 -12.20 -4.61 7.52
CA MET A 1 -12.26 -5.12 6.13
C MET A 1 -10.98 -4.72 5.44
N LYS A 2 -10.41 -5.58 4.57
CA LYS A 2 -9.22 -5.26 3.77
C LYS A 2 -9.63 -5.27 2.30
N THR A 3 -9.15 -4.31 1.53
CA THR A 3 -9.40 -4.21 0.09
C THR A 3 -8.29 -3.39 -0.58
N ASP A 4 -8.07 -3.67 -1.86
CA ASP A 4 -7.15 -2.92 -2.73
C ASP A 4 -7.95 -2.10 -3.78
N PHE A 5 -9.26 -1.91 -3.58
CA PHE A 5 -10.09 -1.15 -4.49
C PHE A 5 -9.76 0.35 -4.47
N PRO A 6 -9.90 1.04 -5.61
CA PRO A 6 -9.74 2.48 -5.68
C PRO A 6 -10.81 3.20 -4.86
N TYR A 7 -10.52 4.46 -4.50
CA TYR A 7 -11.36 5.24 -3.60
C TYR A 7 -12.84 5.31 -4.02
N TRP A 8 -13.12 5.43 -5.32
CA TRP A 8 -14.50 5.52 -5.84
C TRP A 8 -15.31 4.21 -5.74
N GLU A 9 -14.65 3.06 -5.57
CA GLU A 9 -15.30 1.75 -5.39
C GLU A 9 -15.48 1.39 -3.92
N GLN A 10 -14.95 2.20 -3.01
CA GLN A 10 -15.06 1.96 -1.58
C GLN A 10 -16.46 2.33 -1.08
N LEU A 11 -16.98 1.51 -0.17
CA LEU A 11 -18.19 1.84 0.58
C LEU A 11 -17.85 2.88 1.65
N MET A 12 -17.97 4.15 1.26
CA MET A 12 -17.71 5.29 2.15
C MET A 12 -18.79 5.40 3.24
N ASN A 13 -18.34 5.58 4.48
CA ASN A 13 -19.17 5.63 5.66
C ASN A 13 -18.58 6.62 6.67
N LEU A 14 -19.43 7.49 7.20
CA LEU A 14 -19.02 8.59 8.10
C LEU A 14 -18.55 8.13 9.49
N ILE A 15 -18.87 6.91 9.91
CA ILE A 15 -18.51 6.35 11.21
C ILE A 15 -17.29 5.42 11.08
N ALA A 16 -17.11 4.81 9.91
CA ALA A 16 -15.98 3.94 9.67
C ALA A 16 -14.67 4.73 9.61
N HIS A 17 -13.61 4.10 10.12
CA HIS A 17 -12.25 4.61 10.03
C HIS A 17 -11.51 3.86 8.92
N TYR A 18 -10.75 4.59 8.13
CA TYR A 18 -10.02 4.10 6.97
C TYR A 18 -8.53 4.23 7.22
N VAL A 19 -7.81 3.14 6.95
CA VAL A 19 -6.34 3.13 7.00
C VAL A 19 -5.86 2.86 5.58
N TYR A 20 -5.13 3.80 5.02
CA TYR A 20 -4.53 3.69 3.70
C TYR A 20 -3.00 3.66 3.82
N ILE A 21 -2.39 2.59 3.32
CA ILE A 21 -0.94 2.42 3.32
C ILE A 21 -0.44 2.53 1.89
N THR A 22 0.50 3.45 1.66
CA THR A 22 1.20 3.59 0.38
C THR A 22 2.67 3.20 0.53
N ARG A 23 3.40 3.10 -0.58
CA ARG A 23 4.83 2.75 -0.62
C ARG A 23 5.47 3.41 -1.82
N LYS A 24 6.79 3.60 -1.80
CA LYS A 24 7.55 4.05 -2.97
C LYS A 24 7.18 3.23 -4.21
N SER A 25 6.85 3.91 -5.32
CA SER A 25 6.32 3.29 -6.54
C SER A 25 7.23 2.22 -7.15
N LEU A 26 8.55 2.44 -7.16
CA LEU A 26 9.51 1.45 -7.67
C LEU A 26 9.48 0.14 -6.87
N ASP A 27 9.31 0.24 -5.55
CA ASP A 27 9.22 -0.95 -4.69
C ASP A 27 7.89 -1.67 -4.90
N VAL A 28 6.80 -0.92 -5.14
CA VAL A 28 5.48 -1.49 -5.49
C VAL A 28 5.54 -2.20 -6.83
N CYS A 29 6.16 -1.59 -7.84
CA CYS A 29 6.38 -2.18 -9.16
C CYS A 29 7.15 -3.50 -9.03
N ASN A 30 8.29 -3.49 -8.32
CA ASN A 30 9.10 -4.68 -8.13
C ASN A 30 8.36 -5.80 -7.37
N CYS A 31 7.65 -5.44 -6.29
CA CYS A 31 6.83 -6.40 -5.55
C CYS A 31 5.71 -7.00 -6.42
N SER A 32 5.05 -6.17 -7.23
CA SER A 32 3.96 -6.60 -8.10
C SER A 32 4.47 -7.48 -9.25
N TYR A 33 5.65 -7.20 -9.82
CA TYR A 33 6.31 -8.07 -10.79
C TYR A 33 6.49 -9.50 -10.23
N HIS A 34 7.11 -9.61 -9.05
CA HIS A 34 7.33 -10.90 -8.41
C HIS A 34 6.01 -11.60 -8.04
N TYR A 35 5.01 -10.84 -7.60
CA TYR A 35 3.68 -11.37 -7.31
C TYR A 35 3.00 -11.93 -8.58
N SER A 36 3.06 -11.20 -9.70
CA SER A 36 2.51 -11.63 -10.99
C SER A 36 3.22 -12.87 -11.54
N LYS A 37 4.52 -13.02 -11.30
CA LYS A 37 5.26 -14.25 -11.62
C LYS A 37 4.87 -15.42 -10.74
N PHE A 38 4.70 -15.17 -9.45
CA PHE A 38 4.39 -16.21 -8.47
C PHE A 38 2.96 -16.78 -8.66
N MET A 39 2.01 -15.92 -9.03
CA MET A 39 0.59 -16.28 -9.15
C MET A 39 0.25 -16.69 -10.58
N PRO A 40 0.00 -18.00 -10.88
CA PRO A 40 -0.18 -18.48 -12.26
C PRO A 40 -1.37 -17.86 -13.00
N VAL A 41 -2.35 -17.34 -12.27
CA VAL A 41 -3.55 -16.70 -12.84
C VAL A 41 -3.21 -15.51 -13.73
N TYR A 42 -2.09 -14.82 -13.47
CA TYR A 42 -1.64 -13.68 -14.28
C TYR A 42 -0.89 -14.08 -15.54
N LYS A 43 -0.57 -15.37 -15.71
CA LYS A 43 0.14 -15.91 -16.89
C LYS A 43 1.43 -15.14 -17.24
N PHE A 44 2.13 -14.62 -16.22
CA PHE A 44 3.31 -13.77 -16.38
C PHE A 44 4.63 -14.51 -16.10
N GLY A 45 4.62 -15.85 -16.02
CA GLY A 45 5.78 -16.65 -15.61
C GLY A 45 7.05 -16.38 -16.42
N ASP A 46 6.89 -16.19 -17.73
CA ASP A 46 8.00 -15.97 -18.67
C ASP A 46 8.31 -14.48 -18.94
N GLY A 47 7.53 -13.55 -18.37
CA GLY A 47 7.71 -12.11 -18.59
C GLY A 47 8.99 -11.55 -17.94
N SER A 48 9.61 -10.56 -18.57
CA SER A 48 10.75 -9.84 -17.98
C SER A 48 10.28 -8.76 -17.00
N PHE A 49 11.21 -8.19 -16.23
CA PHE A 49 10.90 -7.02 -15.40
C PHE A 49 10.57 -5.80 -16.26
N ASP A 50 11.28 -5.61 -17.38
CA ASP A 50 11.05 -4.48 -18.29
C ASP A 50 9.64 -4.54 -18.90
N ASP A 51 9.18 -5.73 -19.30
CA ASP A 51 7.79 -5.93 -19.77
C ASP A 51 6.77 -5.52 -18.70
N PHE A 52 7.03 -5.89 -17.44
CA PHE A 52 6.13 -5.52 -16.35
C PHE A 52 6.21 -4.04 -16.01
N PHE A 53 7.39 -3.45 -16.08
CA PHE A 53 7.61 -2.04 -15.81
C PHE A 53 6.82 -1.19 -16.81
N GLU A 54 6.85 -1.54 -18.10
CA GLU A 54 6.01 -0.90 -19.13
C GLU A 54 4.52 -1.00 -18.76
N LEU A 55 4.02 -2.20 -18.45
CA LEU A 55 2.62 -2.39 -18.00
C LEU A 55 2.28 -1.60 -16.73
N PHE A 56 3.26 -1.37 -15.85
CA PHE A 56 3.07 -0.61 -14.62
C PHE A 56 2.96 0.88 -14.89
N VAL A 57 3.77 1.44 -15.79
CA VAL A 57 3.75 2.88 -16.10
C VAL A 57 2.66 3.27 -17.11
N THR A 58 2.15 2.32 -17.89
CA THR A 58 1.00 2.51 -18.80
C THR A 58 -0.34 2.17 -18.14
N ASP A 59 -0.35 1.80 -16.86
CA ASP A 59 -1.53 1.39 -16.09
C ASP A 59 -2.27 0.14 -16.65
N GLU A 60 -1.60 -0.64 -17.50
CA GLU A 60 -2.14 -1.86 -18.14
C GLU A 60 -1.97 -3.13 -17.29
N ASN A 61 -1.39 -3.00 -16.09
CA ASN A 61 -1.29 -4.09 -15.13
C ASN A 61 -2.66 -4.39 -14.47
N THR A 62 -2.82 -5.56 -13.86
CA THR A 62 -4.10 -6.00 -13.27
C THR A 62 -4.62 -5.18 -12.09
N ARG A 63 -3.78 -4.31 -11.51
CA ARG A 63 -4.16 -3.38 -10.44
C ARG A 63 -4.43 -1.95 -10.95
N GLY A 64 -4.24 -1.70 -12.25
CA GLY A 64 -4.53 -0.43 -12.89
C GLY A 64 -3.60 0.71 -12.47
N ASP A 65 -4.16 1.92 -12.47
CA ASP A 65 -3.47 3.18 -12.23
C ASP A 65 -3.07 3.38 -10.76
N PHE A 66 -1.79 3.15 -10.48
CA PHE A 66 -1.21 3.33 -9.15
C PHE A 66 -1.22 4.80 -8.71
N PHE A 67 -0.90 5.74 -9.61
CA PHE A 67 -0.73 7.14 -9.25
C PHE A 67 -2.09 7.83 -9.05
N GLY A 68 -3.09 7.52 -9.87
CA GLY A 68 -4.47 7.95 -9.67
C GLY A 68 -5.06 7.36 -8.40
N HIS A 69 -4.80 6.07 -8.11
CA HIS A 69 -5.20 5.46 -6.85
C HIS A 69 -4.60 6.21 -5.65
N LEU A 70 -3.29 6.48 -5.66
CA LEU A 70 -2.62 7.22 -4.60
C LEU A 70 -3.15 8.64 -4.46
N LYS A 71 -3.31 9.36 -5.59
CA LYS A 71 -3.75 10.75 -5.62
C LYS A 71 -5.09 10.93 -4.91
N LEU A 72 -6.07 10.08 -5.20
CA LEU A 72 -7.40 10.17 -4.58
C LEU A 72 -7.33 10.01 -3.06
N TRP A 73 -6.60 9.02 -2.56
CA TRP A 73 -6.43 8.88 -1.11
C TRP A 73 -5.67 10.06 -0.49
N CYS A 74 -4.70 10.65 -1.20
CA CYS A 74 -4.00 11.85 -0.75
C CYS A 74 -4.92 13.08 -0.66
N GLU A 75 -5.95 13.19 -1.50
CA GLU A 75 -6.96 14.27 -1.41
C GLU A 75 -7.76 14.18 -0.10
N HIS A 76 -7.94 12.97 0.43
CA HIS A 76 -8.67 12.69 1.68
C HIS A 76 -7.79 12.57 2.92
N LYS A 77 -6.48 12.86 2.82
CA LYS A 77 -5.53 12.68 3.95
C LYS A 77 -5.84 13.53 5.19
N ALA A 78 -6.64 14.59 5.03
CA ALA A 78 -7.01 15.52 6.11
C ALA A 78 -8.35 15.16 6.77
N ASP A 79 -9.06 14.14 6.25
CA ASP A 79 -10.34 13.71 6.80
C ASP A 79 -10.12 13.04 8.16
N ALA A 80 -10.95 13.38 9.14
CA ALA A 80 -10.76 12.96 10.53
C ALA A 80 -10.84 11.43 10.73
N ASN A 81 -11.49 10.71 9.81
CA ASN A 81 -11.63 9.26 9.83
C ASN A 81 -10.69 8.55 8.84
N VAL A 82 -9.71 9.25 8.26
CA VAL A 82 -8.71 8.67 7.34
C VAL A 82 -7.33 8.78 7.96
N PHE A 83 -6.63 7.66 8.05
CA PHE A 83 -5.23 7.58 8.44
C PHE A 83 -4.41 7.11 7.24
N LEU A 84 -3.48 7.96 6.79
CA LEU A 84 -2.60 7.70 5.65
C LEU A 84 -1.15 7.61 6.13
N GLU A 85 -0.47 6.51 5.81
CA GLU A 85 0.93 6.29 6.19
C GLU A 85 1.69 5.59 5.06
N THR A 86 3.01 5.77 5.00
CA THR A 86 3.87 5.00 4.10
C THR A 86 4.37 3.71 4.75
N TYR A 87 4.64 2.69 3.93
CA TYR A 87 5.25 1.44 4.38
C TYR A 87 6.62 1.67 5.02
N GLU A 88 7.38 2.65 4.51
CA GLU A 88 8.71 3.02 5.01
C GLU A 88 8.63 3.61 6.44
N GLU A 89 7.69 4.50 6.70
CA GLU A 89 7.41 5.04 8.05
C GLU A 89 6.98 3.93 9.00
N LEU A 90 6.00 3.12 8.57
CA LEU A 90 5.50 2.00 9.35
C LEU A 90 6.62 1.01 9.73
N ARG A 91 7.51 0.69 8.76
CA ARG A 91 8.70 -0.13 9.01
C ARG A 91 9.63 0.55 10.01
N GLY A 92 9.84 1.85 9.91
CA GLY A 92 10.61 2.65 10.86
C GLY A 92 10.07 2.52 12.30
N HIS A 93 8.76 2.64 12.48
CA HIS A 93 8.09 2.48 13.77
C HIS A 93 8.35 1.10 14.40
N PHE A 94 8.32 0.02 13.62
CA PHE A 94 8.62 -1.32 14.13
C PHE A 94 10.10 -1.51 14.50
N ILE A 95 11.01 -0.92 13.74
CA ILE A 95 12.45 -0.97 14.05
C ILE A 95 12.71 -0.20 15.35
N GLU A 96 12.15 1.00 15.49
CA GLU A 96 12.26 1.80 16.70
C GLU A 96 11.64 1.07 17.91
N ALA A 97 10.42 0.56 17.78
CA ALA A 97 9.75 -0.20 18.84
C ALA A 97 10.51 -1.46 19.25
N GLY A 98 11.14 -2.15 18.30
CA GLY A 98 12.00 -3.31 18.54
C GLY A 98 13.34 -2.94 19.20
N SER A 99 13.81 -1.71 19.01
CA SER A 99 15.03 -1.18 19.66
C SER A 99 14.78 -0.71 21.10
N LEU A 100 13.51 -0.50 21.49
CA LEU A 100 13.15 -0.11 22.86
C LEU A 100 13.35 -1.30 23.83
N PRO A 101 13.93 -1.05 25.03
CA PRO A 101 13.99 -2.07 26.07
C PRO A 101 12.59 -2.58 26.39
N ARG A 102 12.40 -3.91 26.47
CA ARG A 102 11.09 -4.58 26.64
C ARG A 102 10.19 -4.02 27.76
N ARG A 103 10.74 -3.28 28.73
CA ARG A 103 10.02 -2.59 29.80
C ARG A 103 9.19 -1.37 29.31
N ARG A 104 9.49 -0.78 28.15
CA ARG A 104 8.79 0.42 27.62
C ARG A 104 7.66 0.15 26.63
N ILE A 105 7.60 -1.04 26.02
CA ILE A 105 6.58 -1.38 25.00
C ILE A 105 5.15 -1.29 25.58
N ARG A 106 4.95 -1.53 26.88
CA ARG A 106 3.62 -1.43 27.51
C ARG A 106 3.09 0.00 27.67
N ALA A 107 3.94 1.02 27.58
CA ALA A 107 3.53 2.42 27.72
C ALA A 107 3.15 3.07 26.38
N ALA A 108 3.73 2.61 25.26
CA ALA A 108 3.51 3.20 23.93
C ALA A 108 2.19 2.78 23.25
N VAL A 109 1.52 1.73 23.73
CA VAL A 109 0.24 1.22 23.17
C VAL A 109 -0.99 1.79 23.92
N ARG A 110 -0.78 2.76 24.84
CA ARG A 110 -1.84 3.41 25.62
C ARG A 110 -1.79 4.94 25.58
N GLY A 111 -1.25 5.52 24.51
CA GLY A 111 -1.30 6.96 24.22
C GLY A 111 -2.38 7.23 23.20
#